data_AF-A0A9P5PMN4-F1
#
_entry.id   AF-A0A9P5PMN4-F1
#
_cell.length_a   1.000
_cell.length_b   1.000
_cell.length_c   1.000
_cell.angle_alpha   90.00
_cell.angle_beta   90.00
_cell.angle_gamma   90.00
#
_symmetry.space_group_name_H-M   'P 1'
#
loop_
_entity.id
_entity.type
_entity.pdbx_description
1 polymer ?
#
loop_
_entity_poly.entity_id
_entity_poly.type
_entity_poly.pdbx_seq_one_letter_code
_entity_poly.pdbx_strand_id
1 'polypeptide(L)'
;MDVSEKPLRITVVRCLFILIRYLPIAIHIISLVFATGGYASTQQVPEEYCMKVLIFEIIASYIMLVLLEVVLMLRVFALYDRSRTIGLFLVAVLISRIAGSVYTVEERVLEFQTVKITFPRYCVAKFSFKHPLGNPVVVFIYSGMAVQLLTLALALKRTIWDLREYSHSLFSILNRDGLIVFGVIVAMIAIGVGTVKQGAPNVFIFPLFISLVSAAGCHSILNLQKLESASMHSSERKKDLELSTIENANTAMWEGPWDARTFQIIEGRTVTRPEEGGGPRDVETVDRT
;
A
#
# COMPACT_ATOMS: atom_id res chain seq x y z
N MET A 1 14.11 19.57 -12.96
CA MET A 1 14.96 19.55 -11.74
C MET A 1 14.99 18.10 -11.23
N ASP A 2 15.47 17.14 -12.03
CA ASP A 2 15.03 15.73 -11.90
C ASP A 2 16.13 14.69 -11.64
N VAL A 3 17.39 15.12 -11.44
CA VAL A 3 18.50 14.16 -11.36
C VAL A 3 18.74 13.62 -9.93
N SER A 4 18.28 14.32 -8.88
CA SER A 4 18.60 13.93 -7.49
C SER A 4 17.53 13.12 -6.73
N GLU A 5 16.34 12.89 -7.29
CA GLU A 5 15.24 12.21 -6.56
C GLU A 5 15.28 10.66 -6.62
N LYS A 6 16.05 10.08 -7.54
CA LYS A 6 16.13 8.61 -7.73
C LYS A 6 16.83 7.85 -6.58
N PRO A 7 17.98 8.30 -6.01
CA PRO A 7 18.68 7.50 -5.00
C PRO A 7 17.91 7.37 -3.68
N LEU A 8 17.12 8.37 -3.30
CA LEU A 8 16.37 8.37 -2.03
C LEU A 8 15.25 7.31 -2.00
N ARG A 9 14.58 7.06 -3.14
CA ARG A 9 13.45 6.12 -3.21
C ARG A 9 13.86 4.68 -2.90
N ILE A 10 14.95 4.25 -3.51
CA ILE A 10 15.47 2.90 -3.36
C ILE A 10 15.88 2.67 -1.89
N THR A 11 16.48 3.69 -1.27
CA THR A 11 16.87 3.63 0.14
C THR A 11 15.66 3.53 1.07
N VAL A 12 14.59 4.30 0.85
CA VAL A 12 13.38 4.27 1.69
C VAL A 12 12.67 2.92 1.61
N VAL A 13 12.45 2.38 0.42
CA VAL A 13 11.78 1.07 0.25
C VAL A 13 12.61 -0.05 0.88
N ARG A 14 13.94 -0.01 0.74
CA ARG A 14 14.84 -0.98 1.40
C ARG A 14 14.79 -0.86 2.92
N CYS A 15 14.80 0.35 3.46
CA CYS A 15 14.64 0.57 4.90
C CYS A 15 13.30 0.03 5.41
N LEU A 16 12.19 0.32 4.73
CA LEU A 16 10.86 -0.19 5.09
C LEU A 16 10.80 -1.72 5.05
N PHE A 17 11.39 -2.33 4.02
CA PHE A 17 11.48 -3.78 3.92
C PHE A 17 12.24 -4.40 5.10
N ILE A 18 13.40 -3.82 5.43
CA ILE A 18 14.20 -4.26 6.59
C ILE A 18 13.40 -4.08 7.87
N LEU A 19 12.77 -2.92 8.09
CA LEU A 19 11.97 -2.67 9.28
C LEU A 19 10.82 -3.67 9.41
N ILE A 20 10.00 -3.85 8.37
CA ILE A 20 8.84 -4.75 8.40
C ILE A 20 9.25 -6.21 8.62
N ARG A 21 10.42 -6.63 8.14
CA ARG A 21 10.90 -8.00 8.27
C ARG A 21 11.57 -8.28 9.61
N TYR A 22 12.45 -7.40 10.07
CA TYR A 22 13.30 -7.65 11.23
C TYR A 22 12.72 -7.11 12.54
N LEU A 23 11.88 -6.07 12.50
CA LEU A 23 11.25 -5.52 13.70
C LEU A 23 10.32 -6.53 14.41
N PRO A 24 9.46 -7.30 13.72
CA PRO A 24 8.68 -8.37 14.32
C PRO A 24 9.52 -9.39 15.07
N ILE A 25 10.64 -9.81 14.47
CA ILE A 25 11.54 -10.79 15.06
C ILE A 25 12.13 -10.24 16.36
N ALA A 26 12.56 -8.97 16.35
CA ALA A 26 13.04 -8.30 17.55
C ALA A 26 11.95 -8.20 18.62
N ILE A 27 10.73 -7.82 18.26
CA ILE A 27 9.58 -7.75 19.19
C ILE A 27 9.31 -9.13 19.80
N HIS A 28 9.28 -10.20 19.00
CA HIS A 28 9.06 -11.56 19.50
C HIS A 28 10.16 -12.03 20.45
N ILE A 29 11.42 -11.73 20.15
CA ILE A 29 12.54 -12.05 21.04
C ILE A 29 12.37 -11.32 22.37
N ILE A 30 12.05 -10.02 22.32
CA ILE A 30 11.82 -9.21 23.53
C ILE A 30 10.64 -9.76 24.33
N SER A 31 9.51 -10.06 23.69
CA SER A 31 8.34 -10.67 24.33
C SER A 31 8.68 -12.05 24.95
N LEU A 32 9.52 -12.86 24.29
CA LEU A 32 9.96 -14.14 24.82
C LEU A 32 10.89 -13.98 26.04
N VAL A 33 11.78 -12.97 26.02
CA VAL A 33 12.64 -12.63 27.17
C VAL A 33 11.79 -12.18 28.36
N PHE A 34 10.77 -11.34 28.13
CA PHE A 34 9.83 -10.95 29.18
C PHE A 34 9.02 -12.15 29.69
N ALA A 35 8.54 -13.02 28.80
CA ALA A 35 7.83 -14.22 29.21
C ALA A 35 8.72 -15.10 30.11
N THR A 36 9.91 -15.46 29.65
CA THR A 36 10.81 -16.39 30.38
C THR A 36 11.40 -15.79 31.65
N GLY A 37 11.79 -14.51 31.64
CA GLY A 37 12.36 -13.83 32.81
C GLY A 37 11.38 -13.65 33.97
N GLY A 38 10.08 -13.49 33.67
CA GLY A 38 9.04 -13.31 34.69
C GLY A 38 8.66 -14.59 35.45
N TYR A 39 8.79 -15.77 34.83
CA TYR A 39 8.37 -17.04 35.44
C TYR A 39 9.37 -17.65 36.43
N ALA A 40 10.64 -17.24 36.37
CA ALA A 40 11.71 -17.94 37.09
C ALA A 40 11.72 -17.70 38.61
N SER A 41 11.07 -16.64 39.13
CA SER A 41 11.42 -16.16 40.47
C SER A 41 10.33 -16.13 41.54
N THR A 42 9.01 -16.15 41.24
CA THR A 42 7.99 -16.05 42.31
C THR A 42 6.61 -16.57 41.92
N GLN A 43 5.88 -17.10 42.91
CA GLN A 43 4.54 -17.69 42.80
C GLN A 43 3.43 -16.67 42.45
N GLN A 44 3.75 -15.37 42.39
CA GLN A 44 2.90 -14.29 41.88
C GLN A 44 3.77 -13.29 41.09
N VAL A 45 3.40 -13.04 39.83
CA VAL A 45 4.02 -12.01 38.99
C VAL A 45 3.46 -10.65 39.41
N PRO A 46 4.31 -9.64 39.71
CA PRO A 46 3.83 -8.31 40.09
C PRO A 46 3.04 -7.66 38.95
N GLU A 47 1.94 -6.98 39.27
CA GLU A 47 1.03 -6.37 38.29
C GLU A 47 1.72 -5.32 37.40
N GLU A 48 2.68 -4.60 37.97
CA GLU A 48 3.50 -3.62 37.24
C GLU A 48 4.24 -4.23 36.06
N TYR A 49 4.67 -5.49 36.19
CA TYR A 49 5.37 -6.21 35.13
C TYR A 49 4.42 -6.52 33.96
N CYS A 50 3.23 -7.06 34.27
CA CYS A 50 2.21 -7.33 33.26
C CYS A 50 1.80 -6.05 32.51
N MET A 51 1.67 -4.92 33.21
CA MET A 51 1.36 -3.62 32.60
C MET A 51 2.44 -3.18 31.62
N LYS A 52 3.73 -3.29 31.98
CA LYS A 52 4.84 -2.91 31.10
C LYS A 52 4.89 -3.78 29.83
N VAL A 53 4.71 -5.10 29.98
CA VAL A 53 4.68 -6.02 28.83
C VAL A 53 3.51 -5.70 27.91
N LEU A 54 2.31 -5.46 28.47
CA LEU A 54 1.14 -5.10 27.69
C LEU A 54 1.32 -3.78 26.92
N ILE A 55 1.85 -2.75 27.59
CA ILE A 55 2.14 -1.45 26.95
C ILE A 55 3.14 -1.63 25.81
N PHE A 56 4.19 -2.43 26.03
CA PHE A 56 5.18 -2.74 25.00
C PHE A 56 4.55 -3.44 23.78
N GLU A 57 3.70 -4.45 23.98
CA GLU A 57 3.00 -5.15 22.89
C GLU A 57 2.05 -4.22 22.12
N ILE A 58 1.35 -3.32 22.82
CA ILE A 58 0.47 -2.32 22.19
C ILE A 58 1.29 -1.35 21.34
N ILE A 59 2.38 -0.78 21.87
CA ILE A 59 3.25 0.13 21.11
C ILE A 59 3.86 -0.57 19.91
N ALA A 60 4.38 -1.79 20.10
CA ALA A 60 4.99 -2.59 19.05
C ALA A 60 4.00 -2.91 17.92
N SER A 61 2.78 -3.34 18.26
CA SER A 61 1.71 -3.60 17.28
C SER A 61 1.29 -2.33 16.54
N TYR A 62 1.22 -1.19 17.23
CA TYR A 62 0.93 0.10 16.63
C TYR A 62 2.01 0.53 15.62
N ILE A 63 3.30 0.40 15.97
CA ILE A 63 4.40 0.71 15.05
C ILE A 63 4.33 -0.17 13.80
N MET A 64 4.07 -1.47 13.96
CA MET A 64 3.93 -2.40 12.83
C MET A 64 2.75 -2.02 11.92
N LEU A 65 1.63 -1.59 12.49
CA LEU A 65 0.48 -1.09 11.74
C LEU A 65 0.81 0.17 10.94
N VAL A 66 1.50 1.14 11.55
CA VAL A 66 1.93 2.37 10.87
C VAL A 66 2.89 2.05 9.72
N LEU A 67 3.84 1.12 9.92
CA LEU A 67 4.73 0.69 8.84
C LEU A 67 3.97 0.05 7.68
N LEU A 68 2.98 -0.81 7.96
CA LEU A 68 2.12 -1.39 6.93
C LEU A 68 1.33 -0.31 6.18
N GLU A 69 0.77 0.65 6.90
CA GLU A 69 0.04 1.77 6.31
C GLU A 69 0.93 2.62 5.39
N VAL A 70 2.15 2.92 5.82
CA VAL A 70 3.13 3.63 4.97
C VAL A 70 3.40 2.85 3.68
N VAL A 71 3.55 1.52 3.75
CA VAL A 71 3.72 0.68 2.54
C VAL A 71 2.48 0.74 1.63
N LEU A 72 1.29 0.69 2.19
CA LEU A 72 0.05 0.81 1.41
C LEU A 72 -0.06 2.20 0.77
N MET A 73 0.29 3.27 1.50
CA MET A 73 0.30 4.64 0.97
C MET A 73 1.33 4.81 -0.15
N LEU A 74 2.54 4.23 -0.01
CA LEU A 74 3.55 4.24 -1.07
C LEU A 74 3.06 3.53 -2.33
N ARG A 75 2.33 2.41 -2.18
CA ARG A 75 1.71 1.69 -3.29
C ARG A 75 0.67 2.56 -4.00
N VAL A 76 -0.22 3.21 -3.25
CA VAL A 76 -1.21 4.13 -3.83
C VAL A 76 -0.53 5.29 -4.54
N PHE A 77 0.50 5.87 -3.93
CA PHE A 77 1.26 6.96 -4.52
C PHE A 77 1.96 6.56 -5.83
N ALA A 78 2.49 5.33 -5.90
CA ALA A 78 3.07 4.79 -7.12
C ALA A 78 2.02 4.56 -8.22
N LEU A 79 0.80 4.14 -7.85
CA LEU A 79 -0.30 3.91 -8.78
C LEU A 79 -0.85 5.21 -9.39
N TYR A 80 -0.80 6.31 -8.63
CA TYR A 80 -1.29 7.62 -9.06
C TYR A 80 -0.25 8.45 -9.83
N ASP A 81 0.62 7.77 -10.60
CA ASP A 81 1.67 8.38 -11.41
C ASP A 81 2.44 9.49 -10.68
N ARG A 82 2.72 9.27 -9.38
CA ARG A 82 3.46 10.21 -8.52
C ARG A 82 2.83 11.60 -8.40
N SER A 83 1.51 11.74 -8.57
CA SER A 83 0.82 13.01 -8.35
C SER A 83 1.08 13.55 -6.93
N ARG A 84 1.78 14.69 -6.84
CA ARG A 84 2.16 15.31 -5.56
C ARG A 84 0.95 15.65 -4.70
N THR A 85 -0.17 16.01 -5.33
CA THR A 85 -1.44 16.33 -4.64
C THR A 85 -1.96 15.13 -3.84
N ILE A 86 -1.90 13.94 -4.44
CA ILE A 86 -2.38 12.71 -3.79
C ILE A 86 -1.40 12.26 -2.73
N GLY A 87 -0.09 12.38 -2.98
CA GLY A 87 0.93 12.14 -1.97
C GLY A 87 0.74 13.02 -0.73
N LEU A 88 0.52 14.33 -0.93
CA LEU A 88 0.25 15.28 0.16
C LEU A 88 -1.03 14.90 0.93
N PHE A 89 -2.09 14.52 0.22
CA PHE A 89 -3.33 14.06 0.85
C PHE A 89 -3.11 12.82 1.72
N LEU A 90 -2.37 11.81 1.23
CA LEU A 90 -2.05 10.60 2.00
C LEU A 90 -1.21 10.92 3.25
N VAL A 91 -0.21 11.80 3.12
CA VAL A 91 0.61 12.25 4.25
C VAL A 91 -0.25 13.01 5.27
N ALA A 92 -1.17 13.87 4.82
CA ALA A 92 -2.08 14.58 5.70
C ALA A 92 -3.01 13.61 6.47
N VAL A 93 -3.49 12.54 5.82
CA VAL A 93 -4.26 11.47 6.47
C VAL A 93 -3.43 10.71 7.49
N LEU A 94 -2.15 10.44 7.21
CA LEU A 94 -1.25 9.79 8.17
C LEU A 94 -0.98 10.69 9.39
N ILE A 95 -0.70 11.97 9.15
CA ILE A 95 -0.45 12.95 10.22
C ILE A 95 -1.71 13.12 11.08
N SER A 96 -2.89 13.22 10.47
CA SER A 96 -4.14 13.36 11.21
C SER A 96 -4.44 12.12 12.06
N ARG A 97 -4.10 10.92 11.57
CA ARG A 97 -4.18 9.68 12.35
C ARG A 97 -3.23 9.70 13.55
N ILE A 98 -1.97 10.06 13.34
CA ILE A 98 -0.97 10.11 14.42
C ILE A 98 -1.38 11.18 15.44
N ALA A 99 -1.72 12.39 14.99
CA ALA A 99 -2.18 13.48 15.85
C ALA A 99 -3.44 13.09 16.64
N GLY A 100 -4.41 12.45 15.98
CA GLY A 100 -5.60 11.92 16.63
C GLY A 100 -5.26 10.90 17.71
N SER A 101 -4.32 9.98 17.44
CA SER A 101 -3.88 9.02 18.44
C SER A 101 -3.17 9.66 19.63
N VAL A 102 -2.29 10.64 19.40
CA VAL A 102 -1.60 11.37 20.48
C VAL A 102 -2.60 12.15 21.33
N TYR A 103 -3.52 12.87 20.69
CA TYR A 103 -4.57 13.63 21.37
C TYR A 103 -5.45 12.72 22.23
N THR A 104 -5.85 11.55 21.71
CA THR A 104 -6.63 10.57 22.49
C THR A 104 -5.86 9.99 23.67
N VAL A 105 -4.53 9.89 23.58
CA VAL A 105 -3.70 9.44 24.71
C VAL A 105 -3.60 10.55 25.75
N GLU A 106 -3.26 11.78 25.36
CA GLU A 106 -3.09 12.91 26.29
C GLU A 106 -4.35 13.21 27.09
N GLU A 107 -5.50 13.34 26.43
CA GLU A 107 -6.78 13.66 27.09
C GLU A 107 -7.17 12.56 28.10
N ARG A 108 -6.77 11.32 27.82
CA ARG A 108 -7.26 10.14 28.55
C ARG A 108 -6.24 9.50 29.47
N VAL A 109 -4.98 9.94 29.51
CA VAL A 109 -4.01 9.53 30.54
C VAL A 109 -4.56 9.83 31.95
N LEU A 110 -5.30 10.95 32.10
CA LEU A 110 -5.95 11.30 33.36
C LEU A 110 -7.11 10.37 33.72
N GLU A 111 -7.85 9.88 32.73
CA GLU A 111 -9.02 9.01 32.95
C GLU A 111 -8.63 7.53 33.04
N PHE A 112 -7.55 7.10 32.39
CA PHE A 112 -7.01 5.75 32.45
C PHE A 112 -6.67 5.32 33.88
N GLN A 113 -6.35 6.27 34.76
CA GLN A 113 -6.12 6.01 36.19
C GLN A 113 -7.36 5.44 36.90
N THR A 114 -8.56 5.63 36.34
CA THR A 114 -9.81 5.11 36.89
C THR A 114 -10.19 3.72 36.37
N VAL A 115 -9.55 3.24 35.29
CA VAL A 115 -9.83 1.93 34.72
C VAL A 115 -9.14 0.86 35.58
N LYS A 116 -9.93 0.11 36.34
CA LYS A 116 -9.43 -1.03 37.11
C LYS A 116 -9.08 -2.17 36.16
N ILE A 117 -7.83 -2.20 35.71
CA ILE A 117 -7.27 -3.35 35.00
C ILE A 117 -6.97 -4.40 36.06
N THR A 118 -7.72 -5.49 36.04
CA THR A 118 -7.44 -6.63 36.90
C THR A 118 -6.64 -7.65 36.10
N PHE A 119 -5.53 -8.09 36.66
CA PHE A 119 -4.72 -9.17 36.13
C PHE A 119 -5.03 -10.44 36.93
N PRO A 120 -6.01 -11.27 36.51
CA PRO A 120 -6.04 -12.65 36.94
C PRO A 120 -4.68 -13.30 36.64
N ARG A 121 -4.37 -14.39 37.37
CA ARG A 121 -3.16 -15.21 37.16
C ARG A 121 -2.84 -15.32 35.65
N TYR A 122 -1.56 -15.24 35.28
CA TYR A 122 -1.04 -15.31 33.90
C TYR A 122 -1.09 -14.01 33.04
N CYS A 123 -1.00 -12.81 33.65
CA CYS A 123 -0.95 -11.51 32.94
C CYS A 123 -2.06 -11.32 31.88
N VAL A 124 -3.23 -11.92 32.07
CA VAL A 124 -4.36 -11.76 31.14
C VAL A 124 -5.13 -10.51 31.53
N ALA A 125 -4.89 -9.39 30.84
CA ALA A 125 -5.61 -8.14 31.10
C ALA A 125 -7.10 -8.32 30.81
N LYS A 126 -7.94 -8.20 31.85
CA LYS A 126 -9.40 -8.11 31.69
C LYS A 126 -9.81 -6.65 31.69
N PHE A 127 -10.27 -6.18 30.53
CA PHE A 127 -10.86 -4.86 30.40
C PHE A 127 -12.37 -4.94 30.67
N SER A 128 -12.83 -4.26 31.72
CA SER A 128 -14.26 -4.12 32.01
C SER A 128 -14.69 -2.71 31.66
N PHE A 129 -15.44 -2.57 30.56
CA PHE A 129 -15.98 -1.29 30.12
C PHE A 129 -17.44 -1.18 30.51
N LYS A 130 -17.80 -0.14 31.27
CA LYS A 130 -19.19 0.11 31.69
C LYS A 130 -20.06 0.68 30.57
N HIS A 131 -19.48 1.45 29.65
CA HIS A 131 -20.20 2.05 28.52
C HIS A 131 -19.46 1.78 27.19
N PRO A 132 -20.11 1.16 26.19
CA PRO A 132 -19.47 0.82 24.92
C PRO A 132 -19.19 2.04 24.03
N LEU A 133 -20.05 3.07 24.07
CA LEU A 133 -19.96 4.26 23.22
C LEU A 133 -19.03 5.35 23.77
N GLY A 134 -18.76 5.36 25.07
CA GLY A 134 -17.84 6.33 25.70
C GLY A 134 -16.39 5.85 25.77
N ASN A 135 -16.07 4.68 25.21
CA ASN A 135 -14.76 4.06 25.38
C ASN A 135 -13.75 4.62 24.36
N PRO A 136 -12.67 5.29 24.80
CA PRO A 136 -11.66 5.83 23.90
C PRO A 136 -10.97 4.74 23.06
N VAL A 137 -10.86 3.51 23.57
CA VAL A 137 -10.30 2.36 22.83
C VAL A 137 -11.15 2.04 21.61
N VAL A 138 -12.48 2.13 21.75
CA VAL A 138 -13.42 1.87 20.66
C VAL A 138 -13.30 2.95 19.59
N VAL A 139 -13.20 4.22 19.99
CA VAL A 139 -12.94 5.34 19.06
C VAL A 139 -11.61 5.16 18.33
N PHE A 140 -10.55 4.77 19.04
CA PHE A 140 -9.25 4.48 18.45
C PHE A 140 -9.32 3.35 17.41
N ILE A 141 -9.96 2.23 17.73
CA ILE A 141 -10.13 1.10 16.80
C ILE A 141 -10.95 1.52 15.57
N TYR A 142 -12.08 2.22 15.76
CA TYR A 142 -12.90 2.69 14.65
C TYR A 142 -12.18 3.71 13.78
N SER A 143 -11.42 4.63 14.37
CA SER A 143 -10.63 5.62 13.62
C SER A 143 -9.55 4.94 12.78
N GLY A 144 -8.81 3.98 13.35
CA GLY A 144 -7.83 3.17 12.63
C GLY A 144 -8.48 2.40 11.48
N MET A 145 -9.66 1.83 11.72
CA MET A 145 -10.44 1.14 10.69
C MET A 145 -10.93 2.05 9.58
N ALA A 146 -11.42 3.24 9.92
CA ALA A 146 -11.87 4.21 8.93
C ALA A 146 -10.71 4.63 8.01
N VAL A 147 -9.53 4.91 8.56
CA VAL A 147 -8.34 5.27 7.77
C VAL A 147 -7.85 4.10 6.91
N GLN A 148 -7.83 2.89 7.47
CA GLN A 148 -7.45 1.68 6.75
C GLN A 148 -8.40 1.41 5.58
N LEU A 149 -9.71 1.51 5.83
CA LEU A 149 -10.76 1.32 4.82
C LEU A 149 -10.71 2.41 3.77
N LEU A 150 -10.48 3.67 4.15
CA LEU A 150 -10.31 4.79 3.22
C LEU A 150 -9.12 4.56 2.29
N THR A 151 -7.96 4.19 2.84
CA THR A 151 -6.75 3.93 2.05
C THR A 151 -6.96 2.76 1.09
N LEU A 152 -7.61 1.70 1.55
CA LEU A 152 -7.98 0.57 0.70
C LEU A 152 -9.01 0.96 -0.37
N ALA A 153 -10.03 1.73 -0.02
CA ALA A 153 -11.05 2.19 -0.95
C ALA A 153 -10.46 3.08 -2.04
N LEU A 154 -9.50 3.96 -1.71
CA LEU A 154 -8.77 4.75 -2.69
C LEU A 154 -7.92 3.87 -3.60
N ALA A 155 -7.22 2.88 -3.03
CA ALA A 155 -6.46 1.91 -3.80
C ALA A 155 -7.39 1.16 -4.77
N LEU A 156 -8.51 0.61 -4.28
CA LEU A 156 -9.50 -0.14 -5.04
C LEU A 156 -10.22 0.71 -6.09
N LYS A 157 -10.61 1.94 -5.76
CA LYS A 157 -11.29 2.85 -6.69
C LYS A 157 -10.42 3.14 -7.90
N ARG A 158 -9.14 3.50 -7.67
CA ARG A 158 -8.20 3.75 -8.76
C ARG A 158 -7.95 2.50 -9.57
N THR A 159 -7.77 1.40 -8.85
CA THR A 159 -7.59 0.06 -9.39
C THR A 159 -8.75 -0.31 -10.34
N ILE A 160 -10.00 -0.12 -9.93
CA ILE A 160 -11.20 -0.37 -10.75
C ILE A 160 -11.27 0.59 -11.96
N TRP A 161 -10.83 1.84 -11.80
CA TRP A 161 -10.80 2.80 -12.90
C TRP A 161 -9.80 2.38 -13.98
N ASP A 162 -8.56 2.05 -13.60
CA ASP A 162 -7.54 1.59 -14.53
C ASP A 162 -7.92 0.25 -15.18
N LEU A 163 -8.64 -0.63 -14.46
CA LEU A 163 -9.24 -1.86 -14.99
C LEU A 163 -10.20 -1.64 -16.16
N ARG A 164 -10.93 -0.53 -16.13
CA ARG A 164 -11.88 -0.20 -17.20
C ARG A 164 -11.15 0.17 -18.49
N GLU A 165 -9.89 0.60 -18.37
CA GLU A 165 -9.11 1.15 -19.47
C GLU A 165 -8.03 0.17 -19.98
N TYR A 166 -7.50 -0.72 -19.13
CA TYR A 166 -6.44 -1.68 -19.48
C TYR A 166 -6.74 -3.13 -19.06
N SER A 167 -6.34 -4.06 -19.93
CA SER A 167 -6.61 -5.51 -19.89
C SER A 167 -6.21 -6.26 -18.59
N HIS A 168 -6.97 -7.33 -18.29
CA HIS A 168 -7.16 -8.02 -17.00
C HIS A 168 -5.97 -8.72 -16.29
N SER A 169 -4.78 -8.92 -16.90
CA SER A 169 -3.83 -9.94 -16.39
C SER A 169 -2.93 -9.51 -15.21
N LEU A 170 -2.35 -8.31 -15.23
CA LEU A 170 -1.51 -7.80 -14.12
C LEU A 170 -2.33 -7.45 -12.87
N PHE A 171 -3.65 -7.43 -13.05
CA PHE A 171 -4.60 -6.81 -12.17
C PHE A 171 -5.10 -7.75 -11.05
N SER A 172 -5.27 -9.03 -11.40
CA SER A 172 -5.67 -10.09 -10.47
C SER A 172 -4.67 -10.22 -9.30
N ILE A 173 -3.38 -10.08 -9.59
CA ILE A 173 -2.33 -10.18 -8.56
C ILE A 173 -2.42 -8.99 -7.60
N LEU A 174 -2.56 -7.77 -8.13
CA LEU A 174 -2.57 -6.55 -7.34
C LEU A 174 -3.77 -6.49 -6.38
N ASN A 175 -4.97 -6.80 -6.88
CA ASN A 175 -6.20 -6.77 -6.10
C ASN A 175 -6.22 -7.89 -5.03
N ARG A 176 -5.67 -9.07 -5.35
CA ARG A 176 -5.58 -10.18 -4.40
C ARG A 176 -4.76 -9.80 -3.16
N ASP A 177 -3.68 -9.05 -3.32
CA ASP A 177 -2.84 -8.65 -2.19
C ASP A 177 -3.52 -7.65 -1.26
N GLY A 178 -4.18 -6.63 -1.83
CA GLY A 178 -4.94 -5.66 -1.05
C GLY A 178 -6.07 -6.32 -0.28
N LEU A 179 -6.74 -7.30 -0.89
CA LEU A 179 -7.79 -8.09 -0.26
C LEU A 179 -7.26 -8.99 0.85
N ILE A 180 -6.08 -9.60 0.69
CA ILE A 180 -5.43 -10.41 1.75
C ILE A 180 -5.13 -9.52 2.96
N VAL A 181 -4.55 -8.34 2.75
CA VAL A 181 -4.25 -7.39 3.83
C VAL A 181 -5.53 -6.97 4.55
N PHE A 182 -6.58 -6.64 3.79
CA PHE A 182 -7.88 -6.29 4.36
C PHE A 182 -8.48 -7.43 5.18
N GLY A 183 -8.47 -8.65 4.62
CA GLY A 183 -8.97 -9.85 5.29
C GLY A 183 -8.24 -10.12 6.59
N VAL A 184 -6.91 -9.96 6.62
CA VAL A 184 -6.10 -10.07 7.85
C VAL A 184 -6.57 -9.07 8.90
N ILE A 185 -6.79 -7.81 8.53
CA ILE A 185 -7.20 -6.76 9.49
C ILE A 185 -8.59 -7.01 10.04
N VAL A 186 -9.54 -7.36 9.17
CA VAL A 186 -10.92 -7.69 9.58
C VAL A 186 -10.94 -8.92 10.49
N ALA A 187 -10.22 -9.98 10.13
CA ALA A 187 -10.09 -11.18 10.96
C ALA A 187 -9.50 -10.85 12.33
N MET A 188 -8.48 -9.99 12.38
CA MET A 188 -7.84 -9.59 13.64
C MET A 188 -8.78 -8.79 14.55
N ILE A 189 -9.65 -7.96 13.98
CA ILE A 189 -10.66 -7.23 14.76
C ILE A 189 -11.74 -8.18 15.26
N ALA A 190 -12.19 -9.11 14.41
CA ALA A 190 -13.14 -10.14 14.84
C ALA A 190 -12.58 -10.97 16.00
N ILE A 191 -11.30 -11.37 15.92
CA ILE A 191 -10.59 -12.06 17.00
C ILE A 191 -10.51 -11.17 18.23
N GLY A 192 -10.07 -9.91 18.10
CA GLY A 192 -9.96 -8.97 19.22
C GLY A 192 -11.30 -8.72 19.95
N VAL A 193 -12.39 -8.57 19.20
CA VAL A 193 -13.74 -8.43 19.79
C VAL A 193 -14.17 -9.73 20.46
N GLY A 194 -13.86 -10.89 19.86
CA GLY A 194 -14.14 -12.20 20.44
C GLY A 194 -13.37 -12.46 21.74
N THR A 195 -12.10 -12.05 21.79
CA THR A 195 -11.21 -12.31 22.93
C THR A 195 -11.56 -11.45 24.14
N VAL A 196 -12.05 -10.22 23.92
CA VAL A 196 -12.64 -9.39 24.98
C VAL A 196 -13.83 -10.09 25.64
N LYS A 197 -14.64 -10.84 24.88
CA LYS A 197 -15.82 -11.54 25.40
C LYS A 197 -15.47 -12.86 26.12
N GLN A 198 -14.48 -13.61 25.61
CA GLN A 198 -14.16 -14.95 26.11
C GLN A 198 -12.95 -15.00 27.07
N GLY A 199 -12.20 -13.90 27.23
CA GLY A 199 -11.02 -13.86 28.09
C GLY A 199 -9.86 -14.70 27.55
N ALA A 200 -9.71 -14.76 26.23
CA ALA A 200 -8.64 -15.50 25.59
C ALA A 200 -7.26 -14.90 25.94
N PRO A 201 -6.20 -15.72 25.99
CA PRO A 201 -4.86 -15.25 26.34
C PRO A 201 -4.31 -14.31 25.27
N ASN A 202 -4.24 -13.01 25.61
CA ASN A 202 -3.67 -11.95 24.76
C ASN A 202 -2.26 -12.26 24.25
N VAL A 203 -1.52 -13.09 25.00
CA VAL A 203 -0.16 -13.57 24.70
C VAL A 203 -0.03 -14.20 23.32
N PHE A 204 -1.09 -14.79 22.76
CA PHE A 204 -1.04 -15.36 21.41
C PHE A 204 -1.48 -14.39 20.31
N ILE A 205 -2.36 -13.45 20.64
CA ILE A 205 -3.02 -12.59 19.66
C ILE A 205 -2.05 -11.55 19.12
N PHE A 206 -1.30 -10.87 19.98
CA PHE A 206 -0.35 -9.83 19.56
C PHE A 206 0.80 -10.40 18.72
N PRO A 207 1.45 -11.51 19.10
CA PRO A 207 2.47 -12.13 18.26
C PRO A 207 1.95 -12.60 16.91
N LEU A 208 0.76 -13.21 16.89
CA LEU A 208 0.12 -13.66 15.66
C LEU A 208 -0.18 -12.45 14.75
N PHE A 209 -0.71 -11.38 15.32
CA PHE A 209 -0.99 -10.13 14.62
C PHE A 209 0.25 -9.55 13.95
N ILE A 210 1.32 -9.36 14.73
CA ILE A 210 2.58 -8.78 14.27
C ILE A 210 3.18 -9.62 13.13
N SER A 211 3.06 -10.95 13.23
CA SER A 211 3.54 -11.87 12.19
C SER A 211 2.73 -11.78 10.90
N LEU A 212 1.39 -11.72 11.00
CA LEU A 212 0.52 -11.55 9.83
C LEU A 212 0.74 -10.21 9.13
N VAL A 213 0.84 -9.12 9.90
CA VAL A 213 1.14 -7.78 9.39
C VAL A 213 2.49 -7.76 8.67
N SER A 214 3.51 -8.39 9.25
CA SER A 214 4.83 -8.52 8.62
C SER A 214 4.78 -9.28 7.31
N ALA A 215 4.13 -10.46 7.29
CA ALA A 215 4.00 -11.27 6.08
C ALA A 215 3.26 -10.52 4.97
N ALA A 216 2.16 -9.85 5.31
CA ALA A 216 1.37 -9.06 4.38
C ALA A 216 2.15 -7.82 3.85
N GLY A 217 2.91 -7.16 4.72
CA GLY A 217 3.80 -6.05 4.34
C GLY A 217 4.93 -6.50 3.42
N CYS A 218 5.59 -7.62 3.73
CA CYS A 218 6.64 -8.19 2.89
C CYS A 218 6.12 -8.57 1.50
N HIS A 219 4.96 -9.24 1.44
CA HIS A 219 4.33 -9.61 0.17
C HIS A 219 3.98 -8.38 -0.67
N SER A 220 3.45 -7.33 -0.03
CA SER A 220 3.13 -6.06 -0.71
C SER A 220 4.38 -5.41 -1.31
N ILE A 221 5.51 -5.40 -0.61
CA ILE A 221 6.78 -4.83 -1.11
C ILE A 221 7.35 -5.66 -2.26
N LEU A 222 7.38 -6.99 -2.15
CA LEU A 222 7.90 -7.86 -3.21
C LEU A 222 7.09 -7.71 -4.51
N ASN A 223 5.78 -7.55 -4.39
CA ASN A 223 4.93 -7.35 -5.57
C ASN A 223 5.14 -5.97 -6.20
N LEU A 224 5.43 -4.93 -5.42
CA LEU A 224 5.86 -3.63 -5.95
C LEU A 224 7.14 -3.75 -6.78
N GLN A 225 8.14 -4.48 -6.29
CA GLN A 225 9.41 -4.70 -7.01
C GLN A 225 9.21 -5.48 -8.32
N LYS A 226 8.31 -6.46 -8.31
CA LYS A 226 7.98 -7.24 -9.51
C LYS A 226 7.33 -6.38 -10.59
N LEU A 227 6.47 -5.43 -10.20
CA LEU A 227 5.83 -4.50 -11.14
C LEU A 227 6.83 -3.53 -11.77
N GLU A 228 7.76 -3.01 -10.97
CA GLU A 228 8.83 -2.13 -11.47
C GLU A 228 9.74 -2.87 -12.47
N SER A 229 10.08 -4.13 -12.18
CA SER A 229 10.90 -4.94 -13.10
C SER A 229 10.14 -5.25 -14.41
N ALA A 230 8.84 -5.50 -14.34
CA ALA A 230 8.01 -5.78 -15.52
C ALA A 230 7.82 -4.54 -16.42
N SER A 231 7.73 -3.34 -15.84
CA SER A 231 7.61 -2.10 -16.62
C SER A 231 8.90 -1.73 -17.34
N MET A 232 10.07 -2.04 -16.76
CA MET A 232 11.36 -1.83 -17.43
C MET A 232 11.48 -2.73 -18.68
N HIS A 233 11.16 -4.02 -18.55
CA HIS A 233 11.25 -4.95 -19.68
C HIS A 233 10.23 -4.67 -20.80
N SER A 234 9.03 -4.19 -20.47
CA SER A 234 8.06 -3.81 -21.50
C SER A 234 8.52 -2.56 -22.28
N SER A 235 9.19 -1.63 -21.61
CA SER A 235 9.79 -0.46 -22.26
C SER A 235 10.97 -0.83 -23.16
N GLU A 236 11.87 -1.72 -22.72
CA GLU A 236 12.98 -2.23 -23.54
C GLU A 236 12.46 -2.98 -24.77
N ARG A 237 11.53 -3.92 -24.59
CA ARG A 237 10.95 -4.68 -25.70
C ARG A 237 10.27 -3.78 -26.73
N LYS A 238 9.63 -2.68 -26.30
CA LYS A 238 9.01 -1.73 -27.22
C LYS A 238 10.05 -0.96 -28.04
N LYS A 239 11.20 -0.61 -27.44
CA LYS A 239 12.33 0.01 -28.16
C LYS A 239 12.97 -0.95 -29.15
N ASP A 240 13.12 -2.22 -28.78
CA ASP A 240 13.67 -3.24 -29.69
C ASP A 240 12.74 -3.50 -30.88
N LEU A 241 11.41 -3.50 -30.65
CA LEU A 241 10.43 -3.60 -31.74
C LEU A 241 10.47 -2.37 -32.66
N GLU A 242 10.59 -1.15 -32.11
CA GLU A 242 10.74 0.08 -32.91
C GLU A 242 12.05 0.10 -33.71
N LEU A 243 13.18 -0.35 -33.14
CA LEU A 243 14.44 -0.47 -33.87
C LEU A 243 14.37 -1.51 -34.99
N SER A 244 13.78 -2.69 -34.73
CA SER A 244 13.65 -3.73 -35.76
C SER A 244 12.70 -3.34 -36.90
N THR A 245 11.70 -2.47 -36.63
CA THR A 245 10.76 -2.00 -37.67
C THR A 245 11.42 -0.97 -38.59
N ILE A 246 12.30 -0.12 -38.05
CA ILE A 246 13.07 0.84 -38.86
C ILE A 246 14.17 0.12 -39.65
N GLU A 247 14.80 -0.90 -39.07
CA GLU A 247 15.83 -1.68 -39.77
C GLU A 247 15.20 -2.50 -40.91
N ASN A 248 14.07 -3.18 -40.69
CA ASN A 248 13.38 -3.92 -41.75
C ASN A 248 12.79 -3.04 -42.87
N ALA A 249 12.42 -1.78 -42.58
CA ALA A 249 12.00 -0.84 -43.62
C ALA A 249 13.16 -0.42 -44.54
N ASN A 250 14.39 -0.40 -44.01
CA ASN A 250 15.58 -0.10 -44.82
C ASN A 250 16.09 -1.35 -45.55
N THR A 251 16.05 -2.55 -44.96
CA THR A 251 16.55 -3.77 -45.62
C THR A 251 15.61 -4.29 -46.72
N ALA A 252 14.30 -4.06 -46.62
CA ALA A 252 13.35 -4.41 -47.67
C ALA A 252 13.45 -3.51 -48.93
N MET A 253 14.20 -2.40 -48.88
CA MET A 253 14.44 -1.53 -50.04
C MET A 253 15.65 -1.95 -50.88
N TRP A 254 16.56 -2.79 -50.35
CA TRP A 254 17.84 -3.10 -51.01
C TRP A 254 18.01 -4.55 -51.48
N GLU A 255 17.11 -5.47 -51.13
CA GLU A 255 17.16 -6.88 -51.57
C GLU A 255 16.13 -7.26 -52.66
N GLY A 256 15.66 -6.27 -53.42
CA GLY A 256 15.02 -6.56 -54.70
C GLY A 256 16.07 -7.04 -55.72
N PRO A 257 15.79 -8.04 -56.57
CA PRO A 257 16.63 -8.34 -57.72
C PRO A 257 16.72 -7.08 -58.57
N TRP A 258 17.94 -6.62 -58.87
CA TRP A 258 18.17 -5.54 -59.82
C TRP A 258 17.82 -6.05 -61.23
N ASP A 259 16.53 -6.14 -61.54
CA ASP A 259 16.05 -6.45 -62.88
C ASP A 259 16.14 -5.17 -63.73
N ALA A 260 16.85 -5.27 -64.85
CA ALA A 260 17.20 -4.15 -65.74
C ALA A 260 15.97 -3.53 -66.45
N ARG A 261 14.74 -3.94 -66.10
CA ARG A 261 13.50 -3.44 -66.70
C ARG A 261 12.94 -2.19 -66.01
N THR A 262 13.41 -1.83 -64.83
CA THR A 262 12.86 -0.69 -64.06
C THR A 262 13.22 0.68 -64.69
N PHE A 263 14.16 0.72 -65.63
CA PHE A 263 14.52 1.96 -66.35
C PHE A 263 13.60 2.35 -67.52
N GLN A 264 12.58 1.55 -67.87
CA GLN A 264 11.67 1.91 -68.98
C GLN A 264 10.29 2.45 -68.55
N ILE A 265 10.01 2.57 -67.24
CA ILE A 265 8.68 3.01 -66.76
C ILE A 265 8.67 4.48 -66.29
N ILE A 266 9.78 5.22 -66.44
CA ILE A 266 9.85 6.65 -66.10
C ILE A 266 9.65 7.57 -67.33
N GLU A 267 9.43 7.02 -68.53
CA GLU A 267 9.29 7.83 -69.75
C GLU A 267 7.86 7.88 -70.34
N GLY A 268 6.84 7.40 -69.63
CA GLY A 268 5.49 7.31 -70.20
C GLY A 268 4.36 7.25 -69.18
N ARG A 269 4.21 8.28 -68.35
CA ARG A 269 2.92 8.52 -67.68
C ARG A 269 2.61 10.01 -67.55
N THR A 270 1.96 10.51 -68.59
CA THR A 270 0.95 11.56 -68.50
C THR A 270 -0.09 11.14 -67.46
N VAL A 271 0.02 11.67 -66.24
CA VAL A 271 -1.06 11.64 -65.25
C VAL A 271 -1.66 13.04 -65.19
N THR A 272 -2.89 13.07 -65.66
CA THR A 272 -3.87 14.14 -65.66
C THR A 272 -4.11 14.73 -64.28
N ARG A 273 -4.11 16.06 -64.25
CA ARG A 273 -4.56 16.98 -63.21
C ARG A 273 -6.05 16.76 -62.89
N PRO A 274 -6.45 16.51 -61.63
CA PRO A 274 -7.83 16.74 -61.21
C PRO A 274 -8.02 18.21 -60.84
N GLU A 275 -9.10 18.77 -61.38
CA GLU A 275 -9.54 20.14 -61.24
C GLU A 275 -9.88 20.58 -59.82
N GLU A 276 -9.80 21.89 -59.68
CA GLU A 276 -10.31 22.72 -58.61
C GLU A 276 -11.79 22.45 -58.29
N GLY A 277 -12.11 22.39 -57.00
CA GLY A 277 -13.48 22.47 -56.48
C GLY A 277 -13.51 23.41 -55.30
N GLY A 278 -13.57 24.72 -55.58
CA GLY A 278 -13.80 25.76 -54.59
C GLY A 278 -15.25 25.78 -54.09
N GLY A 279 -15.43 26.20 -52.85
CA GLY A 279 -16.75 26.51 -52.28
C GLY A 279 -16.68 26.87 -50.79
N PRO A 280 -16.85 28.15 -50.42
CA PRO A 280 -16.88 28.61 -49.03
C PRO A 280 -18.31 28.54 -48.46
N ARG A 281 -18.43 28.38 -47.13
CA ARG A 281 -19.64 28.81 -46.41
C ARG A 281 -19.31 29.17 -44.97
N ASP A 282 -19.56 30.44 -44.69
CA ASP A 282 -19.56 31.15 -43.41
C ASP A 282 -20.69 30.70 -42.47
N VAL A 283 -20.68 31.32 -41.26
CA VAL A 283 -21.77 31.47 -40.28
C VAL A 283 -21.87 30.27 -39.31
N GLU A 284 -21.76 30.40 -37.98
CA GLU A 284 -22.56 31.26 -37.11
C GLU A 284 -21.92 31.43 -35.70
N THR A 285 -21.76 32.68 -35.29
CA THR A 285 -21.68 33.15 -33.90
C THR A 285 -22.99 32.86 -33.17
N VAL A 286 -22.96 32.19 -32.01
CA VAL A 286 -24.04 32.27 -31.02
C VAL A 286 -23.45 32.58 -29.65
N ASP A 287 -23.67 33.83 -29.28
CA ASP A 287 -23.55 34.43 -27.96
C ASP A 287 -24.78 33.99 -27.12
N ARG A 288 -24.57 33.55 -25.87
CA ARG A 288 -25.63 33.45 -24.85
C ARG A 288 -25.03 33.66 -23.46
N THR A 289 -25.20 34.90 -23.00
CA THR A 289 -25.69 35.33 -21.67
C THR A 289 -25.53 34.37 -20.50
#